data_AF-A0A839PUU2-F1
#
_entry.id   AF-A0A839PUU2-F1
#
_cell.length_a   1.000
_cell.length_b   1.000
_cell.length_c   1.000
_cell.angle_alpha   90.00
_cell.angle_beta   90.00
_cell.angle_gamma   90.00
#
_symmetry.space_group_name_H-M   'P 1'
#
loop_
_entity.id
_entity.type
_entity.pdbx_description
1 polymer ?
#
loop_
_entity_poly.entity_id
_entity_poly.type
_entity_poly.pdbx_seq_one_letter_code
_entity_poly.pdbx_strand_id
1 'polypeptide(L)'
;MSTPPTDQDDRSIGELLGAVSQDLTTLLRQEVELAKAEVKQSATRAGAGAGMLGGAGVAAHFVLLFVSLSAWWGISQWTGQAWGALIIAVVWAVVAGVLAALGRTRLAQVQGLPRTTETAKHVPDALKGKEETR
;
A
#
# COMPACT_ATOMS: atom_id res chain seq x y z
N MET A 1 64.62 -32.22 1.13
CA MET A 1 63.15 -32.01 1.19
C MET A 1 62.93 -30.95 2.27
N SER A 2 62.87 -29.68 1.87
CA SER A 2 62.83 -28.54 2.78
C SER A 2 61.45 -27.91 2.67
N THR A 3 60.64 -28.08 3.70
CA THR A 3 59.32 -27.47 3.85
C THR A 3 59.52 -25.98 4.20
N PRO A 4 58.90 -25.03 3.48
CA PRO A 4 59.02 -23.62 3.85
C PRO A 4 58.23 -23.33 5.13
N PRO A 5 58.66 -22.35 5.94
CA PRO A 5 58.02 -21.99 7.20
C PRO A 5 56.65 -21.36 6.93
N THR A 6 55.65 -21.81 7.67
CA THR A 6 54.31 -21.23 7.72
C THR A 6 54.34 -19.91 8.50
N ASP A 7 54.47 -18.79 7.79
CA ASP A 7 54.16 -17.44 8.28
C ASP A 7 52.64 -17.29 8.47
N GLN A 8 52.10 -17.83 9.57
CA GLN A 8 50.66 -17.66 9.87
C GLN A 8 50.36 -16.97 11.21
N ASP A 9 51.35 -16.66 12.06
CA ASP A 9 51.07 -16.23 13.44
C ASP A 9 51.28 -14.73 13.76
N ASP A 10 51.85 -13.91 12.89
CA ASP A 10 52.08 -12.47 13.18
C ASP A 10 51.15 -11.53 12.39
N ARG A 11 49.86 -11.88 12.27
CA ARG A 11 48.87 -10.88 11.83
C ARG A 11 48.74 -9.81 12.89
N SER A 12 49.07 -8.58 12.54
CA SER A 12 49.02 -7.47 13.50
C SER A 12 47.57 -7.25 13.97
N ILE A 13 47.39 -6.75 15.19
CA ILE A 13 46.07 -6.38 15.73
C ILE A 13 45.34 -5.40 14.78
N GLY A 14 46.09 -4.56 14.04
CA GLY A 14 45.55 -3.67 13.02
C GLY A 14 44.94 -4.40 11.82
N GLU A 15 45.53 -5.51 11.38
CA GLU A 15 44.98 -6.33 10.28
C GLU A 15 43.73 -7.09 10.71
N LEU A 16 43.70 -7.63 11.94
CA LEU A 16 42.53 -8.32 12.47
C LEU A 16 41.34 -7.36 12.64
N LEU A 17 41.59 -6.14 13.13
CA LEU A 17 40.55 -5.12 13.28
C LEU A 17 40.04 -4.62 11.91
N GLY A 18 40.93 -4.53 10.93
CA GLY A 18 40.57 -4.25 9.53
C GLY A 18 39.68 -5.34 8.92
N ALA A 19 40.02 -6.61 9.12
CA ALA A 19 39.23 -7.74 8.65
C ALA A 19 37.82 -7.77 9.27
N VAL A 20 37.70 -7.60 10.59
CA VAL A 20 36.39 -7.55 11.27
C VAL A 20 35.56 -6.36 10.80
N SER A 21 36.17 -5.18 10.60
CA SER A 21 35.46 -4.00 10.09
C SER A 21 34.92 -4.22 8.67
N GLN A 22 35.68 -4.94 7.85
CA GLN A 22 35.29 -5.30 6.50
C GLN A 22 34.16 -6.35 6.47
N ASP A 23 34.20 -7.32 7.39
CA ASP A 23 33.14 -8.31 7.56
C ASP A 23 31.82 -7.66 8.03
N LEU A 24 31.89 -6.75 9.01
CA LEU A 24 30.73 -5.98 9.47
C LEU A 24 30.14 -5.11 8.35
N THR A 25 30.98 -4.46 7.55
CA THR A 25 30.54 -3.68 6.39
C THR A 25 29.85 -4.57 5.36
N THR A 26 30.32 -5.81 5.20
CA THR A 26 29.74 -6.79 4.28
C THR A 26 28.38 -7.26 4.77
N LEU A 27 28.24 -7.56 6.07
CA LEU A 27 26.95 -7.93 6.68
C LEU A 27 25.92 -6.80 6.57
N LEU A 28 26.30 -5.57 6.86
CA LEU A 28 25.40 -4.41 6.73
C LEU A 28 24.89 -4.24 5.29
N ARG A 29 25.77 -4.44 4.30
CA ARG A 29 25.34 -4.44 2.89
C ARG A 29 24.37 -5.58 2.59
N GLN A 30 24.62 -6.77 3.12
CA GLN A 30 23.74 -7.93 2.93
C GLN A 30 22.36 -7.72 3.57
N GLU A 31 22.29 -7.17 4.77
CA GLU A 31 21.02 -6.82 5.43
C GLU A 31 20.22 -5.78 4.62
N VAL A 32 20.91 -4.77 4.07
CA VAL A 32 20.26 -3.79 3.20
C VAL A 32 19.75 -4.44 1.91
N GLU A 33 20.53 -5.32 1.27
CA GLU A 33 20.10 -6.04 0.07
C GLU A 33 18.96 -7.01 0.36
N LEU A 34 18.97 -7.68 1.51
CA LEU A 34 17.89 -8.55 1.96
C LEU A 34 16.62 -7.73 2.21
N ALA A 35 16.70 -6.64 2.96
CA ALA A 35 15.58 -5.74 3.21
C ALA A 35 15.00 -5.19 1.90
N LYS A 36 15.84 -4.80 0.95
CA LYS A 36 15.40 -4.40 -0.41
C LYS A 36 14.66 -5.53 -1.11
N ALA A 37 15.18 -6.75 -1.06
CA ALA A 37 14.55 -7.91 -1.69
C ALA A 37 13.18 -8.21 -1.06
N GLU A 38 13.07 -8.17 0.27
CA GLU A 38 11.84 -8.41 1.01
C GLU A 38 10.79 -7.31 0.74
N VAL A 39 11.21 -6.04 0.72
CA VAL A 39 10.33 -4.92 0.33
C VAL A 39 9.84 -5.09 -1.11
N LYS A 40 10.73 -5.44 -2.05
CA LYS A 40 10.35 -5.67 -3.45
C LYS A 40 9.36 -6.82 -3.59
N GLN A 41 9.60 -7.93 -2.90
CA GLN A 41 8.71 -9.09 -2.88
C GLN A 41 7.35 -8.75 -2.29
N SER A 42 7.33 -8.02 -1.17
CA SER A 42 6.13 -7.54 -0.50
C SER A 42 5.34 -6.59 -1.40
N ALA A 43 6.02 -5.62 -2.02
CA ALA A 43 5.41 -4.68 -2.96
C ALA A 43 4.82 -5.38 -4.19
N THR A 44 5.51 -6.40 -4.72
CA THR A 44 5.02 -7.18 -5.87
C THR A 44 3.76 -7.96 -5.49
N ARG A 45 3.76 -8.64 -4.34
CA ARG A 45 2.59 -9.39 -3.85
C ARG A 45 1.42 -8.47 -3.56
N ALA A 46 1.66 -7.35 -2.87
CA ALA A 46 0.65 -6.33 -2.61
C ALA A 46 0.09 -5.73 -3.90
N GLY A 47 0.97 -5.43 -4.87
CA GLY A 47 0.59 -4.92 -6.18
C GLY A 47 -0.24 -5.92 -7.00
N ALA A 48 0.14 -7.20 -7.00
CA ALA A 48 -0.65 -8.25 -7.63
C ALA A 48 -2.03 -8.40 -6.96
N GLY A 49 -2.08 -8.41 -5.62
CA GLY A 49 -3.33 -8.47 -4.87
C GLY A 49 -4.24 -7.26 -5.14
N ALA A 50 -3.68 -6.04 -5.11
CA ALA A 50 -4.40 -4.83 -5.46
C ALA A 50 -4.90 -4.85 -6.91
N GLY A 51 -4.09 -5.35 -7.86
CA GLY A 51 -4.48 -5.54 -9.24
C GLY A 51 -5.63 -6.54 -9.41
N MET A 52 -5.58 -7.69 -8.72
CA MET A 52 -6.66 -8.67 -8.70
C MET A 52 -7.95 -8.11 -8.11
N LEU A 53 -7.88 -7.37 -7.00
CA LEU A 53 -9.04 -6.72 -6.39
C LEU A 53 -9.62 -5.62 -7.29
N GLY A 54 -8.76 -4.84 -7.95
CA GLY A 54 -9.17 -3.86 -8.95
C GLY A 54 -9.90 -4.52 -10.12
N GLY A 55 -9.31 -5.59 -10.68
CA GLY A 55 -9.92 -6.39 -11.74
C GLY A 55 -11.25 -7.02 -11.32
N ALA A 56 -11.33 -7.55 -10.10
CA ALA A 56 -12.58 -8.09 -9.53
C ALA A 56 -13.66 -7.01 -9.39
N GLY A 57 -13.28 -5.78 -9.01
CA GLY A 57 -14.20 -4.64 -8.97
C GLY A 57 -14.78 -4.31 -10.35
N VAL A 58 -13.95 -4.27 -11.39
CA VAL A 58 -14.39 -4.07 -12.78
C VAL A 58 -15.29 -5.21 -13.26
N ALA A 59 -14.90 -6.46 -13.01
CA ALA A 59 -15.71 -7.63 -13.36
C ALA A 59 -17.07 -7.62 -12.65
N ALA A 60 -17.10 -7.30 -11.35
CA ALA A 60 -18.34 -7.18 -10.58
C ALA A 60 -19.24 -6.06 -11.13
N HIS A 61 -18.66 -4.94 -11.59
CA HIS A 61 -19.43 -3.87 -12.24
C HIS A 61 -20.11 -4.37 -13.53
N PHE A 62 -19.41 -5.12 -14.38
CA PHE A 62 -20.02 -5.72 -15.57
C PHE A 62 -21.10 -6.75 -15.24
N VAL A 63 -20.89 -7.59 -14.22
CA VAL A 63 -21.93 -8.53 -13.75
C VAL A 63 -23.18 -7.77 -13.34
N LEU A 64 -23.05 -6.70 -12.54
CA LEU A 64 -24.18 -5.87 -12.13
C LEU A 64 -24.88 -5.21 -13.33
N LEU A 65 -24.13 -4.75 -14.33
CA LEU A 65 -24.68 -4.19 -15.57
C LEU A 65 -25.52 -5.24 -16.32
N PHE A 66 -24.95 -6.42 -16.59
CA PHE A 66 -25.65 -7.46 -17.35
C PHE A 66 -26.85 -8.03 -16.60
N VAL A 67 -26.76 -8.20 -15.28
CA VAL A 67 -27.91 -8.59 -14.44
C VAL A 67 -29.00 -7.52 -14.50
N SER A 68 -28.64 -6.23 -14.46
CA SER A 68 -29.63 -5.14 -14.56
C SER A 68 -30.33 -5.13 -15.92
N LEU A 69 -29.58 -5.33 -17.02
CA LEU A 69 -30.15 -5.43 -18.36
C LEU A 69 -31.05 -6.66 -18.50
N SER A 70 -30.60 -7.82 -18.01
CA SER A 70 -31.39 -9.05 -18.02
C SER A 70 -32.68 -8.88 -17.21
N ALA A 71 -32.61 -8.27 -16.03
CA ALA A 71 -33.76 -8.00 -15.19
C ALA A 71 -34.73 -7.01 -15.85
N TRP A 72 -34.24 -5.93 -16.46
CA TRP A 72 -35.06 -5.02 -17.26
C TRP A 72 -35.80 -5.81 -18.33
N TRP A 73 -35.08 -6.57 -19.16
CA TRP A 73 -35.66 -7.31 -20.28
C TRP A 73 -36.69 -8.33 -19.82
N GLY A 74 -36.42 -9.04 -18.72
CA GLY A 74 -37.33 -10.03 -18.13
C GLY A 74 -38.60 -9.40 -17.57
N ILE A 75 -38.48 -8.35 -16.75
CA ILE A 75 -39.64 -7.64 -16.17
C ILE A 75 -40.49 -7.00 -17.27
N SER A 76 -39.82 -6.41 -18.26
CA SER A 76 -40.49 -5.74 -19.39
C SER A 76 -41.36 -6.67 -20.23
N GLN A 77 -41.16 -8.00 -20.17
CA GLN A 77 -42.06 -8.95 -20.86
C GLN A 77 -43.50 -8.87 -20.35
N TRP A 78 -43.71 -8.53 -19.08
CA TRP A 78 -45.04 -8.47 -18.48
C TRP A 78 -45.51 -7.04 -18.21
N THR A 79 -44.60 -6.08 -18.01
CA THR A 79 -44.94 -4.70 -17.65
C THR A 79 -44.82 -3.71 -18.82
N GLY A 80 -44.16 -4.09 -19.91
CA GLY A 80 -43.71 -3.17 -20.96
C GLY A 80 -42.40 -2.44 -20.61
N GLN A 81 -41.72 -1.94 -21.65
CA GLN A 81 -40.34 -1.42 -21.57
C GLN A 81 -40.17 -0.22 -20.62
N ALA A 82 -41.10 0.73 -20.64
CA ALA A 82 -41.01 1.93 -19.80
C ALA A 82 -41.13 1.61 -18.30
N TRP A 83 -42.04 0.71 -17.94
CA TRP A 83 -42.24 0.31 -16.55
C TRP A 83 -41.13 -0.60 -16.04
N GLY A 84 -40.60 -1.49 -16.88
CA GLY A 84 -39.43 -2.29 -16.54
C GLY A 84 -38.19 -1.42 -16.26
N ALA A 85 -37.95 -0.42 -17.10
CA ALA A 85 -36.89 0.57 -16.89
C ALA A 85 -37.06 1.32 -15.57
N LEU A 86 -38.28 1.78 -15.28
CA LEU A 86 -38.57 2.55 -14.06
C LEU A 86 -38.35 1.72 -12.80
N ILE A 87 -38.75 0.44 -12.80
CA ILE A 87 -38.53 -0.47 -11.66
C ILE A 87 -37.03 -0.64 -11.39
N ILE A 88 -36.24 -0.93 -12.43
CA ILE A 88 -34.79 -1.09 -12.27
C ILE A 88 -34.12 0.22 -11.82
N ALA A 89 -34.58 1.37 -12.31
CA ALA A 89 -34.10 2.67 -11.86
C ALA A 89 -34.37 2.92 -10.37
N VAL A 90 -35.57 2.56 -9.88
CA VAL A 90 -35.91 2.67 -8.45
C VAL A 90 -35.05 1.74 -7.60
N VAL A 91 -34.80 0.51 -8.05
CA VAL A 91 -33.89 -0.43 -7.36
C VAL A 91 -32.49 0.17 -7.21
N TRP A 92 -31.93 0.73 -8.29
CA TRP A 92 -30.62 1.37 -8.24
C TRP A 92 -30.61 2.64 -7.39
N ALA A 93 -31.69 3.42 -7.36
CA ALA A 93 -31.81 4.59 -6.49
C ALA A 93 -31.76 4.18 -5.00
N VAL A 94 -32.43 3.09 -4.63
CA VAL A 94 -32.37 2.53 -3.26
C VAL A 94 -30.96 2.06 -2.92
N VAL A 95 -30.34 1.27 -3.80
CA VAL A 95 -28.96 0.78 -3.61
C VAL A 95 -27.99 1.97 -3.45
N ALA A 96 -28.08 2.98 -4.30
CA ALA A 96 -27.26 4.19 -4.22
C ALA A 96 -27.49 4.95 -2.92
N GLY A 97 -28.74 5.10 -2.49
CA GLY A 97 -29.09 5.73 -1.22
C GLY A 97 -28.48 5.02 -0.01
N VAL A 98 -28.58 3.68 0.03
CA VAL A 98 -28.01 2.83 1.08
C VAL A 98 -26.48 2.93 1.08
N LEU A 99 -25.84 2.79 -0.08
CA LEU A 99 -24.37 2.90 -0.21
C LEU A 99 -23.86 4.29 0.19
N ALA A 100 -24.57 5.35 -0.20
CA ALA A 100 -24.22 6.71 0.20
C ALA A 100 -24.37 6.92 1.71
N ALA A 101 -25.40 6.34 2.34
CA ALA A 101 -25.57 6.41 3.79
C ALA A 101 -24.45 5.65 4.52
N LEU A 102 -24.17 4.41 4.14
CA LEU A 102 -23.07 3.59 4.70
C LEU A 102 -21.69 4.21 4.45
N GLY A 103 -21.49 4.79 3.27
CA GLY A 103 -20.25 5.49 2.93
C GLY A 103 -20.04 6.71 3.82
N ARG A 104 -21.09 7.53 4.02
CA ARG A 104 -21.04 8.67 4.93
C ARG A 104 -20.76 8.26 6.37
N THR A 105 -21.38 7.20 6.89
CA THR A 105 -21.13 6.74 8.27
C THR A 105 -19.70 6.23 8.44
N ARG A 106 -19.18 5.45 7.48
CA ARG A 106 -17.79 4.97 7.51
C ARG A 106 -16.80 6.13 7.41
N LEU A 107 -17.02 7.10 6.53
CA LEU A 107 -16.15 8.29 6.41
C LEU A 107 -16.20 9.16 7.67
N ALA A 108 -17.37 9.29 8.31
CA ALA A 108 -17.50 9.99 9.58
C ALA A 108 -16.73 9.29 10.71
N GLN A 109 -16.66 7.96 10.72
CA GLN A 109 -15.85 7.19 11.68
C GLN A 109 -14.35 7.33 11.45
N VAL A 110 -13.92 7.66 10.22
CA VAL A 110 -12.52 7.96 9.91
C VAL A 110 -12.12 9.38 10.37
N GLN A 111 -13.07 10.20 10.88
CA GLN A 111 -12.77 11.48 11.54
C GLN A 111 -12.12 11.26 12.91
N GLY A 112 -10.83 10.94 12.86
CA GLY A 112 -9.90 10.87 13.97
C GLY A 112 -8.48 11.33 13.60
N LEU A 113 -8.30 12.05 12.48
CA LEU A 113 -7.03 12.69 12.10
C LEU A 113 -7.00 14.24 12.10
N PRO A 114 -7.79 15.00 12.89
CA PRO A 114 -7.61 16.46 12.96
C PRO A 114 -6.36 16.90 13.76
N ARG A 115 -5.69 16.02 14.52
CA ARG A 115 -4.52 16.38 15.35
C ARG A 115 -3.17 16.35 14.60
N THR A 116 -3.07 15.65 13.48
CA THR A 116 -1.80 15.53 12.74
C THR A 116 -1.55 16.71 11.79
N THR A 117 -2.59 17.39 11.33
CA THR A 117 -2.46 18.61 10.51
C THR A 117 -2.20 19.86 11.35
N GLU A 118 -2.69 19.93 12.60
CA GLU A 118 -2.31 21.00 13.54
C GLU A 118 -0.86 20.82 14.03
N THR A 119 -0.44 19.61 14.40
CA THR A 119 0.94 19.35 14.85
C THR A 119 1.96 19.60 13.73
N ALA A 120 1.65 19.24 12.48
CA ALA A 120 2.52 19.53 11.33
C ALA A 120 2.62 21.03 10.99
N LYS A 121 1.62 21.84 11.37
CA LYS A 121 1.64 23.30 11.19
C LYS A 121 2.44 24.04 12.28
N HIS A 122 2.76 23.38 13.40
CA HIS A 122 3.56 23.96 14.50
C HIS A 122 5.06 23.60 14.46
N VAL A 123 5.54 22.86 13.45
CA VAL A 123 6.97 22.59 13.23
C VAL A 123 7.59 23.40 12.06
N PRO A 124 7.38 24.73 11.94
CA PRO A 124 8.31 25.59 11.19
C PRO A 124 9.28 26.37 12.09
N ASP A 125 8.96 26.61 13.36
CA ASP A 125 9.77 27.49 14.22
C ASP A 125 11.01 26.82 14.83
N ALA A 126 11.07 25.48 14.86
CA ALA A 126 12.26 24.75 15.33
C ALA A 126 13.36 24.65 14.25
N LEU A 127 13.05 24.92 12.98
CA LEU A 127 14.00 24.90 11.86
C LEU A 127 14.53 26.29 11.48
N LYS A 128 13.93 27.38 11.98
CA LYS A 128 14.54 28.71 11.96
C LYS A 128 15.56 28.80 13.09
N GLY A 129 16.75 28.29 12.77
CA GLY A 129 17.93 28.37 13.62
C GLY A 129 18.12 29.77 14.17
N LYS A 130 18.54 29.81 15.44
CA LYS A 130 19.08 30.99 16.11
C LYS A 130 20.14 31.63 15.20
N GLU A 131 19.80 32.73 14.55
CA GLU A 131 20.81 33.72 14.17
C GLU A 131 21.24 34.41 15.46
N GLU A 132 22.20 33.77 16.11
CA GLU A 132 23.04 34.31 17.15
C GLU A 132 23.98 35.33 16.49
N THR A 133 23.60 36.61 16.54
CA THR A 133 24.50 37.72 16.19
C THR A 133 24.45 38.79 17.27
N ARG A 134 25.32 38.54 18.25
CA ARG A 134 26.21 39.46 18.99
C ARG A 134 26.00 40.97 18.82
#